data_AF-A0AAW0A1Q7-F1
#
_entry.id   AF-A0AAW0A1Q7-F1
#
_cell.length_a   1.000
_cell.length_b   1.000
_cell.length_c   1.000
_cell.angle_alpha   90.00
_cell.angle_beta   90.00
_cell.angle_gamma   90.00
#
_symmetry.space_group_name_H-M   'P 1'
#
loop_
_entity.id
_entity.type
_entity.pdbx_description
1 polymer ?
#
loop_
_entity_poly.entity_id
_entity_poly.type
_entity_poly.pdbx_seq_one_letter_code
_entity_poly.pdbx_strand_id
1 'polypeptide(L)'
;MSEAPFTVPDSYAANLDDPVNAAHALRLAVASFLDDAILPLDSLYTNLEPCTLVLARHPDLHAALKEGHLSGDFQSLRNHHALRQQQDSPRLHETISDLLPAIIQFIQENGPQMWAAVAGKYAENVDSHIASLAIPRIGGIPSILLRDLGQFANGDELRSRVENIFVRDKHTFLVNASGSGKTRLTLEGLCQDWGLYLVGAIDSNGIGSADLRWVLEVLIPREGYGFTTEVSSHPHAISKNLDITHRCLRKLLLCRLLVFSIFAEHVHSVGLKPEHKKLWLLIQALPRSLRCNRILLGDIFGILLLQFMDTDDDHTSDYIAHLLTNLRRLFGDEFHLFLVIDEAQVIFDNPHIALGYRDADGYYPVLREIVDALFREFRSPEASFVTSGTNIPKSGFTNSPNAHRHQWCSGTGAFDNEDRHREYVLRYLPPNYAESPAGQALLQLAWGWCRGRHRITDSFMGTLTRDGFHSPHTLLNDYIEAATGYRPRDRPEFITEEKAIRERIMVSRIPCELLALPTHVKLASTLRDVLIHYAVAASHPRPFTADQTSMVTTGFGRFIDGQMSQVVFDEPVFLIAAAKSI
;
A
#
# COMPACT_ATOMS: atom_id res chain seq x y z
N MET A 1 32.27 11.18 11.70
CA MET A 1 32.67 10.09 12.61
C MET A 1 34.08 9.69 12.21
N SER A 2 35.04 9.54 13.12
CA SER A 2 36.35 8.98 12.77
C SER A 2 36.21 7.46 12.70
N GLU A 3 36.48 6.87 11.54
CA GLU A 3 36.46 5.42 11.33
C GLU A 3 37.46 4.75 12.30
N ALA A 4 36.98 3.83 13.13
CA ALA A 4 37.87 2.96 13.88
C ALA A 4 38.52 1.98 12.89
N PRO A 5 39.87 1.81 12.88
CA PRO A 5 40.51 0.91 11.94
C PRO A 5 40.07 -0.54 12.21
N PHE A 6 39.61 -1.21 11.15
CA PHE A 6 39.29 -2.64 11.18
C PHE A 6 40.54 -3.45 11.57
N THR A 7 40.41 -4.32 12.58
CA THR A 7 41.49 -5.21 13.04
C THR A 7 41.00 -6.65 13.03
N VAL A 8 41.73 -7.52 12.33
CA VAL A 8 41.48 -8.96 12.35
C VAL A 8 42.03 -9.52 13.67
N PRO A 9 41.30 -10.37 14.41
CA PRO A 9 41.80 -10.93 15.67
C PRO A 9 43.16 -11.64 15.51
N ASP A 10 44.09 -11.41 16.44
CA ASP A 10 45.47 -11.93 16.42
C ASP A 10 45.57 -13.45 16.26
N SER A 11 44.53 -14.19 16.65
CA SER A 11 44.46 -15.65 16.50
C SER A 11 44.50 -16.13 15.05
N TYR A 12 44.11 -15.28 14.09
CA TYR A 12 44.15 -15.57 12.65
C TYR A 12 45.37 -14.97 11.95
N ALA A 13 46.08 -14.06 12.63
CA ALA A 13 47.22 -13.33 12.08
C ALA A 13 48.46 -14.21 11.87
N ALA A 14 48.55 -15.34 12.56
CA ALA A 14 49.76 -16.15 12.60
C ALA A 14 50.07 -16.88 11.28
N ASN A 15 49.08 -17.11 10.39
CA ASN A 15 49.35 -17.78 9.12
C ASN A 15 48.23 -17.61 8.07
N LEU A 16 48.28 -16.52 7.29
CA LEU A 16 47.41 -16.35 6.11
C LEU A 16 47.85 -17.18 4.89
N ASP A 17 48.95 -17.96 4.97
CA ASP A 17 49.26 -18.98 3.96
C ASP A 17 48.38 -20.23 4.11
N ASP A 18 47.77 -20.44 5.28
CA ASP A 18 46.72 -21.44 5.47
C ASP A 18 45.40 -20.97 4.80
N PRO A 19 44.87 -21.74 3.83
CA PRO A 19 43.63 -21.39 3.13
C PRO A 19 42.44 -21.15 4.07
N VAL A 20 42.36 -21.86 5.19
CA VAL A 20 41.23 -21.73 6.14
C VAL A 20 41.30 -20.39 6.89
N ASN A 21 42.48 -20.00 7.35
CA ASN A 21 42.69 -18.71 8.03
C ASN A 21 42.50 -17.55 7.06
N ALA A 22 42.98 -17.69 5.82
CA ALA A 22 42.77 -16.68 4.78
C ALA A 22 41.28 -16.52 4.43
N ALA A 23 40.54 -17.63 4.31
CA ALA A 23 39.09 -17.60 4.09
C ALA A 23 38.34 -16.91 5.23
N HIS A 24 38.73 -17.17 6.48
CA HIS A 24 38.15 -16.51 7.65
C HIS A 24 38.45 -15.00 7.68
N ALA A 25 39.69 -14.61 7.40
CA ALA A 25 40.11 -13.21 7.33
C ALA A 25 39.39 -12.47 6.18
N LEU A 26 39.24 -13.10 5.01
CA LEU A 26 38.49 -12.53 3.88
C LEU A 26 37.03 -12.29 4.29
N ARG A 27 36.37 -13.29 4.88
CA ARG A 27 34.99 -13.16 5.35
C ARG A 27 34.81 -12.01 6.33
N LEU A 28 35.70 -11.87 7.31
CA LEU A 28 35.63 -10.77 8.30
C LEU A 28 35.89 -9.40 7.65
N ALA A 29 36.88 -9.30 6.76
CA ALA A 29 37.19 -8.07 6.06
C ALA A 29 36.04 -7.64 5.15
N VAL A 30 35.49 -8.57 4.37
CA VAL A 30 34.33 -8.34 3.51
C VAL A 30 33.10 -7.96 4.32
N ALA A 31 32.85 -8.64 5.44
CA ALA A 31 31.77 -8.25 6.36
C ALA A 31 31.94 -6.81 6.86
N SER A 32 33.16 -6.42 7.25
CA SER A 32 33.44 -5.05 7.69
C SER A 32 33.25 -4.02 6.57
N PHE A 33 33.63 -4.31 5.32
CA PHE A 33 33.42 -3.37 4.20
C PHE A 33 31.95 -3.19 3.84
N LEU A 34 31.15 -4.21 4.11
CA LEU A 34 29.74 -4.26 3.75
C LEU A 34 28.83 -3.76 4.86
N ASP A 35 29.24 -3.88 6.12
CA ASP A 35 28.66 -3.14 7.26
C ASP A 35 28.69 -1.63 7.00
N ASP A 36 29.74 -1.12 6.33
CA ASP A 36 29.82 0.30 5.90
C ASP A 36 28.91 0.63 4.70
N ALA A 37 28.50 -0.37 3.91
CA ALA A 37 27.83 -0.18 2.62
C ALA A 37 26.33 -0.49 2.63
N ILE A 38 25.77 -1.01 3.74
CA ILE A 38 24.38 -1.49 3.83
C ILE A 38 24.10 -2.59 2.78
N LEU A 39 25.13 -3.38 2.42
CA LEU A 39 25.01 -4.49 1.45
C LEU A 39 25.26 -5.82 2.18
N PRO A 40 24.59 -6.92 1.84
CA PRO A 40 24.83 -8.22 2.46
C PRO A 40 26.14 -8.79 1.92
N LEU A 41 26.76 -9.72 2.67
CA LEU A 41 27.81 -10.55 2.09
C LEU A 41 27.19 -11.45 1.01
N ASP A 42 27.83 -11.48 -0.16
CA ASP A 42 27.60 -12.51 -1.15
C ASP A 42 27.74 -13.91 -0.53
N SER A 43 26.97 -14.89 -1.00
CA SER A 43 27.04 -16.29 -0.54
C SER A 43 28.46 -16.88 -0.70
N LEU A 44 29.26 -16.35 -1.63
CA LEU A 44 30.67 -16.68 -1.78
C LEU A 44 31.55 -16.24 -0.58
N TYR A 45 31.04 -15.35 0.27
CA TYR A 45 31.74 -14.86 1.45
C TYR A 45 31.02 -15.15 2.78
N THR A 46 29.83 -15.75 2.76
CA THR A 46 29.12 -16.13 3.99
C THR A 46 29.72 -17.35 4.67
N ASN A 47 30.40 -18.23 3.92
CA ASN A 47 30.96 -19.50 4.41
C ASN A 47 32.45 -19.67 4.04
N LEU A 48 33.18 -20.47 4.82
CA LEU A 48 34.64 -20.66 4.65
C LEU A 48 35.02 -21.36 3.34
N GLU A 49 34.22 -22.34 2.90
CA GLU A 49 34.52 -23.13 1.70
C GLU A 49 34.42 -22.28 0.42
N PRO A 50 33.36 -21.49 0.19
CA PRO A 50 33.33 -20.52 -0.90
C PRO A 50 34.44 -19.46 -0.83
N CYS A 51 34.74 -18.91 0.36
CA CYS A 51 35.88 -17.98 0.51
C CYS A 51 37.20 -18.63 0.08
N THR A 52 37.41 -19.90 0.43
CA THR A 52 38.60 -20.66 0.05
C THR A 52 38.67 -20.82 -1.47
N LEU A 53 37.54 -21.14 -2.11
CA LEU A 53 37.44 -21.26 -3.56
C LEU A 53 37.69 -19.92 -4.27
N VAL A 54 37.18 -18.81 -3.74
CA VAL A 54 37.43 -17.47 -4.30
C VAL A 54 38.92 -17.10 -4.18
N LEU A 55 39.52 -17.30 -3.01
CA LEU A 55 40.95 -17.03 -2.81
C LEU A 55 41.84 -17.91 -3.70
N ALA A 56 41.46 -19.17 -3.92
CA ALA A 56 42.17 -20.07 -4.83
C ALA A 56 42.05 -19.64 -6.30
N ARG A 57 40.91 -19.07 -6.71
CA ARG A 57 40.66 -18.56 -8.07
C ARG A 57 41.30 -17.19 -8.31
N HIS A 58 41.51 -16.41 -7.25
CA HIS A 58 42.04 -15.05 -7.31
C HIS A 58 43.27 -14.91 -6.38
N PRO A 59 44.45 -15.39 -6.82
CA PRO A 59 45.68 -15.27 -6.02
C PRO A 59 46.07 -13.82 -5.69
N ASP A 60 45.67 -12.87 -6.53
CA ASP A 60 45.82 -11.43 -6.33
C ASP A 60 44.91 -10.89 -5.22
N LEU A 61 43.68 -11.43 -5.08
CA LEU A 61 42.80 -11.13 -3.94
C LEU A 61 43.43 -11.61 -2.63
N HIS A 62 44.00 -12.81 -2.65
CA HIS A 62 44.69 -13.37 -1.49
C HIS A 62 45.93 -12.55 -1.11
N ALA A 63 46.70 -12.09 -2.10
CA ALA A 63 47.82 -11.19 -1.88
C ALA A 63 47.37 -9.84 -1.29
N ALA A 64 46.31 -9.23 -1.81
CA ALA A 64 45.74 -8.00 -1.29
C ALA A 64 45.21 -8.14 0.15
N LEU A 65 44.62 -9.30 0.48
CA LEU A 65 44.19 -9.62 1.84
C LEU A 65 45.38 -9.73 2.81
N LYS A 66 46.46 -10.40 2.40
CA LYS A 66 47.69 -10.50 3.19
C LYS A 66 48.33 -9.13 3.40
N GLU A 67 48.44 -8.34 2.34
CA GLU A 67 49.00 -6.99 2.40
C GLU A 67 48.17 -6.10 3.34
N GLY A 68 46.84 -6.08 3.19
CA GLY A 68 45.97 -5.28 4.04
C GLY A 68 45.98 -5.72 5.50
N HIS A 69 46.15 -7.02 5.75
CA HIS A 69 46.33 -7.53 7.11
C HIS A 69 47.68 -7.11 7.72
N LEU A 70 48.76 -7.14 6.95
CA LEU A 70 50.10 -6.74 7.40
C LEU A 70 50.24 -5.22 7.61
N SER A 71 49.64 -4.43 6.72
CA SER A 71 49.72 -2.97 6.74
C SER A 71 48.66 -2.30 7.60
N GLY A 72 47.57 -3.01 7.90
CA GLY A 72 46.35 -2.43 8.47
C GLY A 72 45.53 -1.60 7.47
N ASP A 73 45.94 -1.54 6.20
CA ASP A 73 45.26 -0.80 5.13
C ASP A 73 44.59 -1.75 4.14
N PHE A 74 43.27 -1.85 4.24
CA PHE A 74 42.47 -2.73 3.40
C PHE A 74 41.95 -2.07 2.11
N GLN A 75 42.43 -0.88 1.73
CA GLN A 75 41.95 -0.20 0.51
C GLN A 75 42.20 -1.01 -0.78
N SER A 76 43.36 -1.66 -0.90
CA SER A 76 43.64 -2.55 -2.04
C SER A 76 42.69 -3.73 -2.11
N LEU A 77 42.33 -4.30 -0.97
CA LEU A 77 41.35 -5.38 -0.87
C LEU A 77 39.94 -4.86 -1.23
N ARG A 78 39.49 -3.76 -0.64
CA ARG A 78 38.18 -3.15 -0.91
C ARG A 78 37.99 -2.81 -2.40
N ASN A 79 39.06 -2.42 -3.07
CA ASN A 79 39.05 -2.08 -4.49
C ASN A 79 39.32 -3.26 -5.43
N HIS A 80 39.48 -4.47 -4.90
CA HIS A 80 39.82 -5.64 -5.68
C HIS A 80 38.69 -6.03 -6.64
N HIS A 81 39.02 -6.34 -7.89
CA HIS A 81 38.04 -6.60 -8.94
C HIS A 81 37.11 -7.81 -8.63
N ALA A 82 37.63 -8.85 -7.97
CA ALA A 82 36.83 -10.01 -7.55
C ALA A 82 35.78 -9.67 -6.48
N LEU A 83 36.03 -8.66 -5.65
CA LEU A 83 35.06 -8.12 -4.69
C LEU A 83 34.13 -7.10 -5.37
N ARG A 84 34.64 -6.31 -6.33
CA ARG A 84 33.85 -5.35 -7.12
C ARG A 84 32.89 -6.00 -8.11
N GLN A 85 33.21 -7.18 -8.65
CA GLN A 85 32.28 -7.94 -9.50
C GLN A 85 31.04 -8.43 -8.72
N GLN A 86 31.13 -8.47 -7.39
CA GLN A 86 30.03 -8.81 -6.48
C GLN A 86 29.37 -7.58 -5.84
N GLN A 87 30.01 -6.42 -5.91
CA GLN A 87 29.34 -5.14 -5.69
C GLN A 87 28.47 -4.85 -6.91
N ASP A 88 27.31 -5.49 -6.92
CA ASP A 88 26.29 -5.46 -7.95
C ASP A 88 26.06 -4.06 -8.52
N SER A 89 25.89 -4.05 -9.85
CA SER A 89 25.36 -2.97 -10.68
C SER A 89 25.70 -1.57 -10.16
N PRO A 90 26.67 -0.84 -10.77
CA PRO A 90 26.95 0.55 -10.44
C PRO A 90 25.69 1.42 -10.28
N ARG A 91 24.61 1.07 -10.99
CA ARG A 91 23.28 1.68 -10.87
C ARG A 91 22.60 1.46 -9.52
N LEU A 92 22.69 0.28 -8.91
CA LEU A 92 22.13 -0.01 -7.58
C LEU A 92 22.83 0.83 -6.51
N HIS A 93 24.17 0.83 -6.51
CA HIS A 93 24.93 1.65 -5.55
C HIS A 93 24.62 3.14 -5.71
N GLU A 94 24.56 3.64 -6.95
CA GLU A 94 24.12 5.01 -7.24
C GLU A 94 22.71 5.28 -6.72
N THR A 95 21.76 4.34 -6.93
CA THR A 95 20.37 4.48 -6.49
C THR A 95 20.27 4.53 -4.96
N ILE A 96 20.99 3.67 -4.26
CA ILE A 96 21.06 3.65 -2.79
C ILE A 96 21.71 4.93 -2.26
N SER A 97 22.80 5.37 -2.87
CA SER A 97 23.51 6.60 -2.48
C SER A 97 22.62 7.84 -2.62
N ASP A 98 21.75 7.88 -3.63
CA ASP A 98 20.81 8.99 -3.84
C ASP A 98 19.55 8.87 -2.95
N LEU A 99 19.24 7.67 -2.46
CA LEU A 99 18.02 7.40 -1.69
C LEU A 99 18.06 8.01 -0.29
N LEU A 100 19.17 7.87 0.44
CA LEU A 100 19.28 8.41 1.80
C LEU A 100 19.08 9.94 1.83
N PRO A 101 19.75 10.76 1.00
CA PRO A 101 19.48 12.20 0.92
C PRO A 101 18.02 12.53 0.63
N ALA A 102 17.37 11.79 -0.28
CA ALA A 102 15.95 12.00 -0.61
C ALA A 102 15.02 11.66 0.57
N ILE A 103 15.30 10.59 1.32
CA ILE A 103 14.57 10.23 2.54
C ILE A 103 14.75 11.33 3.60
N ILE A 104 15.98 11.79 3.84
CA ILE A 104 16.27 12.87 4.80
C ILE A 104 15.50 14.13 4.44
N GLN A 105 15.55 14.55 3.17
CA GLN A 105 14.81 15.71 2.69
C GLN A 105 13.31 15.55 2.90
N PHE A 106 12.73 14.39 2.57
CA PHE A 106 11.30 14.12 2.74
C PHE A 106 10.87 14.19 4.22
N ILE A 107 11.70 13.68 5.13
CA ILE A 107 11.47 13.77 6.58
C ILE A 107 11.53 15.23 7.04
N GLN A 108 12.52 15.99 6.59
CA GLN A 108 12.69 17.42 6.93
C GLN A 108 11.54 18.29 6.41
N GLU A 109 11.01 17.98 5.22
CA GLU A 109 9.83 18.64 4.64
C GLU A 109 8.51 18.22 5.31
N ASN A 110 8.55 17.23 6.22
CA ASN A 110 7.40 16.67 6.92
C ASN A 110 6.33 16.09 5.95
N GLY A 111 6.79 15.46 4.87
CA GLY A 111 5.93 14.74 3.93
C GLY A 111 5.59 15.53 2.65
N PRO A 112 4.43 15.24 2.01
CA PRO A 112 4.08 15.83 0.72
C PRO A 112 3.70 17.30 0.82
N GLN A 113 3.75 17.99 -0.32
CA GLN A 113 3.25 19.35 -0.42
C GLN A 113 1.75 19.43 -0.13
N MET A 114 1.33 20.50 0.53
CA MET A 114 -0.07 20.76 0.80
C MET A 114 -0.77 21.38 -0.41
N TRP A 115 -2.07 21.11 -0.51
CA TRP A 115 -2.99 21.73 -1.44
C TRP A 115 -3.13 23.20 -1.06
N ALA A 116 -2.80 24.04 -2.02
CA ALA A 116 -3.05 25.46 -1.96
C ALA A 116 -3.92 25.83 -3.15
N ALA A 117 -4.81 26.79 -2.93
CA ALA A 117 -5.57 27.39 -3.99
C ALA A 117 -4.62 28.04 -5.02
N VAL A 118 -5.02 28.07 -6.28
CA VAL A 118 -4.26 28.77 -7.33
C VAL A 118 -4.31 30.26 -7.02
N ALA A 119 -3.15 30.87 -6.77
CA ALA A 119 -3.05 32.27 -6.37
C ALA A 119 -3.84 33.19 -7.31
N GLY A 120 -4.72 34.03 -6.73
CA GLY A 120 -5.56 34.98 -7.47
C GLY A 120 -6.76 34.39 -8.20
N LYS A 121 -7.01 33.07 -8.07
CA LYS A 121 -8.20 32.42 -8.65
C LYS A 121 -9.45 32.61 -7.79
N TYR A 122 -9.28 32.75 -6.48
CA TYR A 122 -10.37 32.89 -5.50
C TYR A 122 -10.23 34.19 -4.69
N ALA A 123 -11.27 34.51 -3.91
CA ALA A 123 -11.17 35.58 -2.93
C ALA A 123 -10.19 35.20 -1.80
N GLU A 124 -9.48 36.16 -1.23
CA GLU A 124 -8.40 35.93 -0.25
C GLU A 124 -8.84 35.10 0.97
N ASN A 125 -10.08 35.29 1.43
CA ASN A 125 -10.66 34.52 2.53
C ASN A 125 -10.85 33.03 2.18
N VAL A 126 -11.10 32.71 0.91
CA VAL A 126 -11.23 31.33 0.43
C VAL A 126 -9.85 30.67 0.32
N ASP A 127 -8.86 31.40 -0.21
CA ASP A 127 -7.48 30.90 -0.31
C ASP A 127 -6.90 30.57 1.08
N SER A 128 -7.10 31.47 2.04
CA SER A 128 -6.70 31.27 3.44
C SER A 128 -7.42 30.07 4.07
N HIS A 129 -8.74 29.94 3.84
CA HIS A 129 -9.51 28.80 4.33
C HIS A 129 -9.00 27.47 3.75
N ILE A 130 -8.82 27.38 2.42
CA ILE A 130 -8.31 26.16 1.77
C ILE A 130 -6.93 25.77 2.31
N ALA A 131 -6.02 26.75 2.47
CA ALA A 131 -4.71 26.50 3.06
C ALA A 131 -4.81 25.99 4.51
N SER A 132 -5.75 26.51 5.29
CA SER A 132 -5.99 26.08 6.68
C SER A 132 -6.48 24.63 6.81
N LEU A 133 -7.07 24.06 5.76
CA LEU A 133 -7.51 22.66 5.75
C LEU A 133 -6.34 21.67 5.75
N ALA A 134 -5.12 22.13 5.41
CA ALA A 134 -3.89 21.33 5.36
C ALA A 134 -4.04 20.00 4.58
N ILE A 135 -4.78 20.03 3.46
CA ILE A 135 -5.05 18.85 2.65
C ILE A 135 -3.80 18.52 1.83
N PRO A 136 -3.25 17.29 1.83
CA PRO A 136 -2.13 16.94 0.97
C PRO A 136 -2.45 17.05 -0.52
N ARG A 137 -1.48 17.47 -1.33
CA ARG A 137 -1.58 17.53 -2.79
C ARG A 137 -0.90 16.32 -3.43
N ILE A 138 -1.63 15.60 -4.26
CA ILE A 138 -1.13 14.43 -5.01
C ILE A 138 -1.48 14.62 -6.47
N GLY A 139 -0.51 14.47 -7.38
CA GLY A 139 -0.79 14.56 -8.82
C GLY A 139 -1.47 15.87 -9.26
N GLY A 140 -1.30 16.96 -8.50
CA GLY A 140 -1.96 18.24 -8.76
C GLY A 140 -3.42 18.33 -8.32
N ILE A 141 -3.92 17.40 -7.48
CA ILE A 141 -5.27 17.43 -6.91
C ILE A 141 -5.24 17.29 -5.37
N PRO A 142 -6.25 17.79 -4.65
CA PRO A 142 -6.36 17.59 -3.20
C PRO A 142 -6.69 16.14 -2.86
N SER A 143 -5.95 15.56 -1.90
CA SER A 143 -6.19 14.20 -1.41
C SER A 143 -6.93 14.21 -0.08
N ILE A 144 -8.25 14.10 -0.16
CA ILE A 144 -9.12 14.00 1.02
C ILE A 144 -8.79 12.74 1.83
N LEU A 145 -8.42 11.66 1.16
CA LEU A 145 -8.02 10.39 1.77
C LEU A 145 -6.80 10.53 2.69
N LEU A 146 -5.86 11.44 2.42
CA LEU A 146 -4.67 11.64 3.26
C LEU A 146 -4.80 12.82 4.23
N ARG A 147 -5.88 13.60 4.16
CA ARG A 147 -6.12 14.69 5.10
C ARG A 147 -6.23 14.14 6.51
N ASP A 148 -5.59 14.78 7.48
CA ASP A 148 -5.64 14.38 8.90
C ASP A 148 -5.19 12.93 9.14
N LEU A 149 -4.35 12.37 8.25
CA LEU A 149 -3.84 11.01 8.39
C LEU A 149 -3.04 10.87 9.70
N GLY A 150 -3.35 9.81 10.46
CA GLY A 150 -2.79 9.51 11.78
C GLY A 150 -3.62 10.05 12.95
N GLN A 151 -4.73 10.74 12.68
CA GLN A 151 -5.58 11.35 13.72
C GLN A 151 -6.64 10.38 14.26
N PHE A 152 -6.82 9.18 13.69
CA PHE A 152 -7.83 8.22 14.17
C PHE A 152 -7.52 7.73 15.58
N ALA A 153 -6.25 7.79 15.98
CA ALA A 153 -5.83 7.53 17.34
C ALA A 153 -6.48 8.47 18.37
N ASN A 154 -7.13 9.57 17.98
CA ASN A 154 -7.76 10.51 18.93
C ASN A 154 -9.24 10.21 19.23
N GLY A 155 -9.90 9.34 18.46
CA GLY A 155 -11.32 9.01 18.66
C GLY A 155 -11.54 7.54 18.99
N ASP A 156 -12.27 7.26 20.07
CA ASP A 156 -12.41 5.89 20.61
C ASP A 156 -12.99 4.90 19.59
N GLU A 157 -14.01 5.29 18.83
CA GLU A 157 -14.65 4.40 17.84
C GLU A 157 -13.71 4.08 16.66
N LEU A 158 -13.01 5.08 16.14
CA LEU A 158 -12.09 4.90 15.01
C LEU A 158 -10.83 4.15 15.44
N ARG A 159 -10.31 4.44 16.62
CA ARG A 159 -9.19 3.70 17.23
C ARG A 159 -9.55 2.23 17.40
N SER A 160 -10.71 1.93 17.99
CA SER A 160 -11.16 0.55 18.18
C SER A 160 -11.29 -0.21 16.86
N ARG A 161 -11.74 0.44 15.78
CA ARG A 161 -11.77 -0.19 14.44
C ARG A 161 -10.38 -0.54 13.93
N VAL A 162 -9.42 0.37 14.06
CA VAL A 162 -8.03 0.14 13.64
C VAL A 162 -7.40 -0.99 14.46
N GLU A 163 -7.58 -0.99 15.79
CA GLU A 163 -7.08 -2.04 16.68
C GLU A 163 -7.67 -3.42 16.36
N ASN A 164 -8.95 -3.48 15.99
CA ASN A 164 -9.58 -4.74 15.54
C ASN A 164 -9.02 -5.25 14.20
N ILE A 165 -8.39 -4.37 13.41
CA ILE A 165 -7.78 -4.72 12.12
C ILE A 165 -6.31 -5.12 12.31
N PHE A 166 -5.56 -4.33 13.07
CA PHE A 166 -4.12 -4.48 13.29
C PHE A 166 -3.85 -5.31 14.55
N VAL A 167 -4.20 -6.59 14.48
CA VAL A 167 -4.00 -7.53 15.58
C VAL A 167 -2.70 -8.29 15.35
N ARG A 168 -1.75 -8.15 16.28
CA ARG A 168 -0.49 -8.94 16.26
C ARG A 168 -0.82 -10.43 16.28
N ASP A 169 -0.02 -11.21 15.57
CA ASP A 169 -0.16 -12.66 15.41
C ASP A 169 -1.40 -13.14 14.65
N LYS A 170 -2.19 -12.22 14.09
CA LYS A 170 -3.35 -12.53 13.25
C LYS A 170 -3.14 -12.02 11.83
N HIS A 171 -3.81 -12.67 10.89
CA HIS A 171 -3.93 -12.20 9.52
C HIS A 171 -5.37 -11.76 9.31
N THR A 172 -5.56 -10.45 9.18
CA THR A 172 -6.87 -9.84 9.08
C THR A 172 -7.26 -9.67 7.62
N PHE A 173 -8.42 -10.19 7.24
CA PHE A 173 -9.07 -9.89 5.98
C PHE A 173 -10.14 -8.81 6.20
N LEU A 174 -9.87 -7.59 5.74
CA LEU A 174 -10.78 -6.46 5.78
C LEU A 174 -11.64 -6.45 4.51
N VAL A 175 -12.87 -6.95 4.60
CA VAL A 175 -13.77 -7.13 3.45
C VAL A 175 -15.00 -6.26 3.58
N ASN A 176 -15.18 -5.32 2.65
CA ASN A 176 -16.40 -4.54 2.51
C ASN A 176 -16.44 -3.89 1.12
N ALA A 177 -17.57 -3.29 0.77
CA ALA A 177 -17.81 -2.69 -0.53
C ALA A 177 -16.76 -1.63 -0.91
N SER A 178 -16.62 -1.36 -2.20
CA SER A 178 -15.73 -0.30 -2.67
C SER A 178 -16.19 1.06 -2.13
N GLY A 179 -15.24 1.87 -1.66
CA GLY A 179 -15.50 3.20 -1.09
C GLY A 179 -15.92 3.22 0.38
N SER A 180 -15.99 2.07 1.05
CA SER A 180 -16.39 1.94 2.47
C SER A 180 -15.36 2.42 3.49
N GLY A 181 -14.16 2.87 3.07
CA GLY A 181 -13.11 3.38 3.97
C GLY A 181 -12.02 2.38 4.34
N LYS A 182 -11.98 1.19 3.72
CA LYS A 182 -10.94 0.17 3.96
C LYS A 182 -9.52 0.74 3.86
N THR A 183 -9.20 1.38 2.73
CA THR A 183 -7.90 2.03 2.50
C THR A 183 -7.58 3.06 3.58
N ARG A 184 -8.54 3.89 4.00
CA ARG A 184 -8.27 4.86 5.08
C ARG A 184 -7.89 4.15 6.38
N LEU A 185 -8.60 3.08 6.74
CA LEU A 185 -8.31 2.33 7.97
C LEU A 185 -6.97 1.60 7.91
N THR A 186 -6.57 1.05 6.76
CA THR A 186 -5.26 0.41 6.61
C THR A 186 -4.12 1.43 6.70
N LEU A 187 -4.29 2.61 6.10
CA LEU A 187 -3.33 3.71 6.24
C LEU A 187 -3.25 4.23 7.69
N GLU A 188 -4.38 4.34 8.40
CA GLU A 188 -4.40 4.78 9.80
C GLU A 188 -3.74 3.78 10.75
N GLY A 189 -3.90 2.47 10.52
CA GLY A 189 -3.15 1.46 11.28
C GLY A 189 -1.65 1.53 11.03
N LEU A 190 -1.21 1.76 9.79
CA LEU A 190 0.21 1.98 9.49
C LEU A 190 0.77 3.31 9.98
N CYS A 191 -0.06 4.23 10.46
CA CYS A 191 0.41 5.38 11.24
C CYS A 191 0.70 5.02 12.70
N GLN A 192 0.09 3.94 13.21
CA GLN A 192 0.22 3.48 14.59
C GLN A 192 1.24 2.35 14.72
N ASP A 193 1.46 1.57 13.65
CA ASP A 193 2.36 0.43 13.61
C ASP A 193 3.36 0.50 12.46
N TRP A 194 4.52 -0.12 12.63
CA TRP A 194 5.46 -0.29 11.52
C TRP A 194 4.92 -1.34 10.55
N GLY A 195 5.08 -1.09 9.25
CA GLY A 195 4.61 -2.04 8.26
C GLY A 195 4.91 -1.66 6.83
N LEU A 196 4.64 -2.60 5.94
CA LEU A 196 4.82 -2.47 4.50
C LEU A 196 3.44 -2.33 3.84
N TYR A 197 3.28 -1.31 3.00
CA TYR A 197 2.04 -1.01 2.30
C TYR A 197 2.16 -1.39 0.82
N LEU A 198 1.49 -2.48 0.45
CA LEU A 198 1.39 -2.99 -0.90
C LEU A 198 -0.03 -2.77 -1.43
N VAL A 199 -0.16 -2.46 -2.72
CA VAL A 199 -1.47 -2.23 -3.34
C VAL A 199 -1.59 -3.10 -4.58
N GLY A 200 -2.69 -3.87 -4.67
CA GLY A 200 -2.98 -4.70 -5.83
C GLY A 200 -3.24 -3.87 -7.10
N ALA A 201 -3.83 -2.68 -6.94
CA ALA A 201 -3.98 -1.70 -8.01
C ALA A 201 -3.97 -0.26 -7.50
N ILE A 202 -3.21 0.61 -8.17
CA ILE A 202 -3.29 2.05 -7.97
C ILE A 202 -4.63 2.54 -8.54
N ASP A 203 -5.45 3.14 -7.68
CA ASP A 203 -6.72 3.72 -8.07
C ASP A 203 -6.54 5.14 -8.67
N SER A 204 -7.65 5.83 -8.94
CA SER A 204 -7.63 7.20 -9.47
C SER A 204 -7.02 8.23 -8.52
N ASN A 205 -6.82 7.90 -7.23
CA ASN A 205 -6.17 8.79 -6.27
C ASN A 205 -4.64 8.74 -6.39
N GLY A 206 -4.09 7.79 -7.16
CA GLY A 206 -2.65 7.68 -7.38
C GLY A 206 -1.88 7.25 -6.13
N ILE A 207 -2.55 6.57 -5.19
CA ILE A 207 -1.98 6.11 -3.93
C ILE A 207 -1.36 4.73 -4.10
N GLY A 208 -0.15 4.58 -3.57
CA GLY A 208 0.60 3.34 -3.56
C GLY A 208 1.66 3.26 -4.65
N SER A 209 2.55 2.29 -4.48
CA SER A 209 3.50 1.87 -5.50
C SER A 209 2.85 0.92 -6.50
N ALA A 210 3.37 0.92 -7.73
CA ALA A 210 2.94 0.00 -8.78
C ALA A 210 3.72 -1.33 -8.73
N ASP A 211 4.64 -1.51 -7.78
CA ASP A 211 5.56 -2.64 -7.72
C ASP A 211 4.87 -4.01 -7.67
N LEU A 212 3.88 -4.21 -6.78
CA LEU A 212 3.14 -5.47 -6.68
C LEU A 212 2.37 -5.77 -7.98
N ARG A 213 1.68 -4.75 -8.52
CA ARG A 213 1.00 -4.88 -9.80
C ARG A 213 1.98 -5.26 -10.91
N TRP A 214 3.14 -4.61 -10.96
CA TRP A 214 4.17 -4.87 -11.96
C TRP A 214 4.78 -6.28 -11.81
N VAL A 215 4.96 -6.77 -10.58
CA VAL A 215 5.32 -8.17 -10.32
C VAL A 215 4.31 -9.12 -10.96
N LEU A 216 3.02 -8.90 -10.68
CA LEU A 216 1.94 -9.78 -11.11
C LEU A 216 1.67 -9.72 -12.63
N GLU A 217 1.71 -8.53 -13.22
CA GLU A 217 1.35 -8.33 -14.63
C GLU A 217 2.55 -8.47 -15.58
N VAL A 218 3.78 -8.22 -15.11
CA VAL A 218 4.96 -8.13 -15.98
C VAL A 218 6.04 -9.14 -15.59
N LEU A 219 6.42 -9.23 -14.32
CA LEU A 219 7.55 -10.10 -13.95
C LEU A 219 7.20 -11.57 -14.00
N ILE A 220 6.14 -11.99 -13.32
CA ILE A 220 5.74 -13.41 -13.27
C ILE A 220 5.44 -13.96 -14.67
N PRO A 221 4.68 -13.27 -15.55
CA PRO A 221 4.36 -13.80 -16.88
C PRO A 221 5.52 -13.71 -17.89
N ARG A 222 6.68 -13.16 -17.52
CA ARG A 222 7.80 -12.95 -18.46
C ARG A 222 8.31 -14.31 -18.97
N GLU A 223 8.37 -14.45 -20.30
CA GLU A 223 8.69 -15.71 -20.99
C GLU A 223 9.96 -16.40 -20.47
N GLY A 224 10.96 -15.62 -20.04
CA GLY A 224 12.23 -16.13 -19.49
C GLY A 224 12.12 -16.90 -18.18
N TYR A 225 11.04 -16.73 -17.40
CA TYR A 225 10.81 -17.53 -16.18
C TYR A 225 10.11 -18.85 -16.46
N GLY A 226 9.50 -18.99 -17.65
CA GLY A 226 8.77 -20.20 -18.04
C GLY A 226 7.49 -20.44 -17.23
N PHE A 227 6.83 -19.35 -16.80
CA PHE A 227 5.46 -19.37 -16.29
C PHE A 227 4.52 -19.87 -17.37
N THR A 228 3.52 -20.67 -17.00
CA THR A 228 2.53 -21.18 -17.97
C THR A 228 1.11 -21.15 -17.41
N THR A 229 0.17 -20.75 -18.26
CA THR A 229 -1.28 -20.84 -17.97
C THR A 229 -1.86 -22.20 -18.33
N GLU A 230 -1.11 -23.06 -19.03
CA GLU A 230 -1.53 -24.41 -19.46
C GLU A 230 -1.27 -25.47 -18.40
N VAL A 231 -1.82 -25.22 -17.20
CA VAL A 231 -1.56 -26.05 -16.02
C VAL A 231 -2.07 -27.48 -16.19
N SER A 232 -3.23 -27.66 -16.84
CA SER A 232 -3.82 -28.98 -17.09
C SER A 232 -2.95 -29.90 -17.94
N SER A 233 -2.08 -29.33 -18.79
CA SER A 233 -1.23 -30.07 -19.72
C SER A 233 0.11 -30.48 -19.09
N HIS A 234 0.46 -29.93 -17.92
CA HIS A 234 1.78 -30.04 -17.32
C HIS A 234 1.69 -30.31 -15.80
N PRO A 235 1.87 -31.56 -15.34
CA PRO A 235 1.72 -31.93 -13.93
C PRO A 235 2.57 -31.13 -12.93
N HIS A 236 3.66 -30.50 -13.38
CA HIS A 236 4.57 -29.70 -12.56
C HIS A 236 4.42 -28.18 -12.75
N ALA A 237 3.48 -27.72 -13.59
CA ALA A 237 3.30 -26.30 -13.89
C ALA A 237 2.94 -25.48 -12.65
N ILE A 238 2.06 -26.00 -11.77
CA ILE A 238 1.68 -25.28 -10.53
C ILE A 238 2.91 -25.05 -9.66
N SER A 239 3.68 -26.09 -9.36
CA SER A 239 4.89 -25.98 -8.53
C SER A 239 5.86 -24.97 -9.12
N LYS A 240 6.09 -25.04 -10.44
CA LYS A 240 6.98 -24.10 -11.13
C LYS A 240 6.46 -22.65 -11.07
N ASN A 241 5.18 -22.43 -11.30
CA ASN A 241 4.56 -21.10 -11.23
C ASN A 241 4.66 -20.52 -9.80
N LEU A 242 4.48 -21.37 -8.78
CA LEU A 242 4.68 -21.00 -7.38
C LEU A 242 6.13 -20.59 -7.11
N ASP A 243 7.11 -21.37 -7.58
CA ASP A 243 8.53 -21.04 -7.40
C ASP A 243 8.90 -19.70 -8.03
N ILE A 244 8.43 -19.44 -9.26
CA ILE A 244 8.61 -18.16 -9.96
C ILE A 244 8.00 -17.02 -9.14
N THR A 245 6.79 -17.21 -8.62
CA THR A 245 6.08 -16.19 -7.86
C THR A 245 6.73 -15.91 -6.52
N HIS A 246 7.19 -16.94 -5.81
CA HIS A 246 7.97 -16.79 -4.59
C HIS A 246 9.22 -15.97 -4.85
N ARG A 247 9.99 -16.31 -5.88
CA ARG A 247 11.18 -15.54 -6.31
C ARG A 247 10.86 -14.07 -6.55
N CYS A 248 9.83 -13.77 -7.35
CA CYS A 248 9.49 -12.38 -7.66
C CYS A 248 8.99 -11.60 -6.43
N LEU A 249 8.21 -12.24 -5.55
CA LEU A 249 7.70 -11.60 -4.32
C LEU A 249 8.81 -11.37 -3.29
N ARG A 250 9.80 -12.26 -3.18
CA ARG A 250 10.99 -12.01 -2.35
C ARG A 250 11.73 -10.77 -2.80
N LYS A 251 11.94 -10.61 -4.11
CA LYS A 251 12.61 -9.41 -4.65
C LYS A 251 11.81 -8.14 -4.35
N LEU A 252 10.49 -8.19 -4.46
CA LEU A 252 9.63 -7.09 -4.04
C LEU A 252 9.79 -6.78 -2.55
N LEU A 253 9.79 -7.81 -1.70
CA LEU A 253 9.97 -7.66 -0.25
C LEU A 253 11.35 -7.08 0.08
N LEU A 254 12.41 -7.56 -0.57
CA LEU A 254 13.77 -7.04 -0.44
C LEU A 254 13.82 -5.54 -0.75
N CYS A 255 13.23 -5.11 -1.87
CA CYS A 255 13.18 -3.69 -2.23
C CYS A 255 12.53 -2.85 -1.13
N ARG A 256 11.40 -3.34 -0.57
CA ARG A 256 10.67 -2.65 0.49
C ARG A 256 11.45 -2.58 1.79
N LEU A 257 12.06 -3.69 2.19
CA LEU A 257 12.88 -3.77 3.40
C LEU A 257 14.17 -2.95 3.30
N LEU A 258 14.78 -2.87 2.12
CA LEU A 258 15.98 -2.07 1.91
C LEU A 258 15.70 -0.58 2.14
N VAL A 259 14.67 -0.04 1.47
CA VAL A 259 14.26 1.36 1.68
C VAL A 259 13.85 1.59 3.14
N PHE A 260 13.16 0.61 3.75
CA PHE A 260 12.77 0.70 5.15
C PHE A 260 13.97 0.70 6.11
N SER A 261 15.00 -0.11 5.86
CA SER A 261 16.22 -0.15 6.68
C SER A 261 16.95 1.18 6.65
N ILE A 262 17.15 1.75 5.46
CA ILE A 262 17.78 3.07 5.29
C ILE A 262 16.97 4.15 6.03
N PHE A 263 15.63 4.13 5.90
CA PHE A 263 14.76 5.02 6.65
C PHE A 263 14.89 4.81 8.17
N ALA A 264 14.80 3.57 8.64
CA ALA A 264 14.82 3.17 10.04
C ALA A 264 16.12 3.55 10.74
N GLU A 265 17.26 3.29 10.10
CA GLU A 265 18.59 3.67 10.58
C GLU A 265 18.71 5.18 10.77
N HIS A 266 18.27 5.94 9.76
CA HIS A 266 18.29 7.40 9.85
C HIS A 266 17.41 7.90 11.00
N VAL A 267 16.13 7.48 11.07
CA VAL A 267 15.22 7.97 12.12
C VAL A 267 15.62 7.51 13.51
N HIS A 268 16.28 6.35 13.63
CA HIS A 268 16.84 5.88 14.90
C HIS A 268 18.02 6.78 15.32
N SER A 269 18.91 7.14 14.40
CA SER A 269 20.06 8.00 14.67
C SER A 269 19.69 9.42 15.14
N VAL A 270 18.56 9.95 14.68
CA VAL A 270 18.05 11.28 15.07
C VAL A 270 17.02 11.23 16.21
N GLY A 271 16.73 10.04 16.73
CA GLY A 271 15.74 9.81 17.77
C GLY A 271 14.36 9.45 17.21
N LEU A 272 13.90 8.25 17.52
CA LEU A 272 12.62 7.72 17.02
C LEU A 272 11.42 8.47 17.60
N LYS A 273 10.46 8.84 16.75
CA LYS A 273 9.22 9.50 17.16
C LYS A 273 7.99 8.87 16.47
N PRO A 274 6.78 8.95 17.07
CA PRO A 274 5.58 8.36 16.49
C PRO A 274 5.27 8.83 15.05
N GLU A 275 5.51 10.11 14.75
CA GLU A 275 5.30 10.68 13.41
C GLU A 275 6.13 10.02 12.30
N HIS A 276 7.25 9.38 12.66
CA HIS A 276 8.08 8.68 11.68
C HIS A 276 7.35 7.50 11.04
N LYS A 277 6.40 6.86 11.72
CA LYS A 277 5.55 5.80 11.14
C LYS A 277 4.68 6.35 10.01
N LYS A 278 4.06 7.51 10.22
CA LYS A 278 3.31 8.23 9.20
C LYS A 278 4.20 8.64 8.02
N LEU A 279 5.40 9.15 8.27
CA LEU A 279 6.33 9.52 7.19
C LEU A 279 6.76 8.31 6.37
N TRP A 280 7.06 7.19 7.03
CA TRP A 280 7.36 5.91 6.37
C TRP A 280 6.19 5.44 5.50
N LEU A 281 4.97 5.48 6.02
CA LEU A 281 3.77 5.18 5.25
C LEU A 281 3.64 6.08 4.02
N LEU A 282 3.88 7.39 4.16
CA LEU A 282 3.77 8.33 3.06
C LEU A 282 4.82 8.08 1.96
N ILE A 283 6.02 7.59 2.29
CA ILE A 283 7.00 7.14 1.28
C ILE A 283 6.42 5.99 0.44
N GLN A 284 5.72 5.05 1.07
CA GLN A 284 5.12 3.90 0.38
C GLN A 284 3.85 4.24 -0.39
N ALA A 285 3.04 5.15 0.16
CA ALA A 285 1.80 5.61 -0.44
C ALA A 285 2.05 6.63 -1.58
N LEU A 286 3.16 7.36 -1.52
CA LEU A 286 3.54 8.41 -2.48
C LEU A 286 5.01 8.23 -2.91
N PRO A 287 5.39 7.10 -3.52
CA PRO A 287 6.80 6.81 -3.84
C PRO A 287 7.42 7.87 -4.75
N ARG A 288 6.61 8.51 -5.60
CA ARG A 288 7.04 9.61 -6.49
C ARG A 288 7.27 10.94 -5.78
N SER A 289 6.89 11.07 -4.51
CA SER A 289 7.17 12.26 -3.70
C SER A 289 8.60 12.28 -3.17
N LEU A 290 9.33 11.16 -3.21
CA LEU A 290 10.76 11.14 -2.97
C LEU A 290 11.48 11.81 -4.15
N ARG A 291 11.91 13.05 -3.94
CA ARG A 291 12.68 13.82 -4.93
C ARG A 291 14.13 13.38 -4.90
N CYS A 292 14.48 12.45 -5.77
CA CYS A 292 15.88 12.11 -6.02
C CYS A 292 16.32 12.67 -7.39
N ASN A 293 17.52 13.26 -7.43
CA ASN A 293 18.05 13.99 -8.60
C ASN A 293 18.10 13.16 -9.88
N ARG A 294 18.17 11.82 -9.79
CA ARG A 294 18.17 10.88 -10.92
C ARG A 294 16.87 10.08 -11.05
N ILE A 295 16.03 10.08 -10.01
CA ILE A 295 14.74 9.39 -9.95
C ILE A 295 13.63 10.44 -10.09
N LEU A 296 13.73 11.29 -11.12
CA LEU A 296 12.87 12.47 -11.18
C LEU A 296 11.40 12.15 -11.48
N LEU A 297 11.06 10.92 -11.85
CA LEU A 297 9.69 10.55 -12.28
C LEU A 297 9.28 9.10 -11.92
N GLY A 298 10.15 8.34 -11.27
CA GLY A 298 9.97 6.90 -11.07
C GLY A 298 9.45 6.53 -9.69
N ASP A 299 8.84 5.36 -9.61
CA ASP A 299 8.54 4.69 -8.35
C ASP A 299 9.82 4.02 -7.84
N ILE A 300 10.34 4.44 -6.68
CA ILE A 300 11.61 3.92 -6.14
C ILE A 300 11.61 2.39 -6.01
N PHE A 301 10.48 1.80 -5.60
CA PHE A 301 10.39 0.36 -5.39
C PHE A 301 10.43 -0.38 -6.73
N GLY A 302 9.79 0.17 -7.77
CA GLY A 302 9.88 -0.36 -9.13
C GLY A 302 11.29 -0.26 -9.72
N ILE A 303 12.02 0.83 -9.45
CA ILE A 303 13.41 1.00 -9.89
C ILE A 303 14.33 -0.02 -9.23
N LEU A 304 14.23 -0.18 -7.91
CA LEU A 304 15.01 -1.19 -7.20
C LEU A 304 14.65 -2.60 -7.69
N LEU A 305 13.37 -2.87 -7.93
CA LEU A 305 12.94 -4.19 -8.39
C LEU A 305 13.52 -4.55 -9.77
N LEU A 306 13.65 -3.57 -10.66
CA LEU A 306 14.35 -3.72 -11.93
C LEU A 306 15.84 -4.05 -11.75
N GLN A 307 16.47 -3.48 -10.72
CA GLN A 307 17.89 -3.69 -10.43
C GLN A 307 18.16 -5.05 -9.78
N PHE A 308 17.23 -5.57 -8.98
CA PHE A 308 17.32 -6.91 -8.37
C PHE A 308 16.79 -8.04 -9.27
N MET A 309 16.41 -7.77 -10.52
CA MET A 309 15.84 -8.79 -11.41
C MET A 309 16.77 -9.97 -11.63
N ASP A 310 18.08 -9.74 -11.75
CA ASP A 310 19.06 -10.77 -12.08
C ASP A 310 19.73 -11.39 -10.84
N THR A 311 19.42 -10.89 -9.64
CA THR A 311 19.91 -11.43 -8.37
C THR A 311 19.37 -12.84 -8.14
N ASP A 312 20.22 -13.74 -7.63
CA ASP A 312 19.82 -15.11 -7.32
C ASP A 312 18.94 -15.19 -6.06
N ASP A 313 18.21 -16.30 -5.93
CA ASP A 313 17.19 -16.47 -4.89
C ASP A 313 17.78 -16.62 -3.49
N ASP A 314 18.92 -17.31 -3.38
CA ASP A 314 19.59 -17.57 -2.10
C ASP A 314 20.16 -16.25 -1.56
N HIS A 315 20.84 -15.48 -2.41
CA HIS A 315 21.32 -14.14 -2.08
C HIS A 315 20.18 -13.19 -1.70
N THR A 316 19.07 -13.22 -2.44
CA THR A 316 17.88 -12.40 -2.10
C THR A 316 17.37 -12.73 -0.70
N SER A 317 17.29 -14.02 -0.36
CA SER A 317 16.79 -14.50 0.94
C SER A 317 17.75 -14.15 2.08
N ASP A 318 19.07 -14.33 1.86
CA ASP A 318 20.11 -13.94 2.81
C ASP A 318 20.08 -12.42 3.08
N TYR A 319 19.84 -11.61 2.05
CA TYR A 319 19.73 -10.16 2.18
C TYR A 319 18.48 -9.77 3.00
N ILE A 320 17.32 -10.38 2.73
CA ILE A 320 16.12 -10.16 3.53
C ILE A 320 16.39 -10.52 5.00
N ALA A 321 16.99 -11.68 5.26
CA ALA A 321 17.32 -12.12 6.62
C ALA A 321 18.29 -11.17 7.34
N HIS A 322 19.28 -10.63 6.62
CA HIS A 322 20.21 -9.63 7.14
C HIS A 322 19.48 -8.33 7.50
N LEU A 323 18.67 -7.78 6.59
CA LEU A 323 17.90 -6.56 6.83
C LEU A 323 16.95 -6.72 8.03
N LEU A 324 16.21 -7.83 8.10
CA LEU A 324 15.34 -8.11 9.25
C LEU A 324 16.13 -8.22 10.55
N THR A 325 17.34 -8.79 10.53
CA THR A 325 18.20 -8.87 11.72
C THR A 325 18.68 -7.49 12.17
N ASN A 326 19.05 -6.62 11.24
CA ASN A 326 19.41 -5.24 11.54
C ASN A 326 18.22 -4.45 12.10
N LEU A 327 17.03 -4.60 11.49
CA LEU A 327 15.81 -3.96 11.97
C LEU A 327 15.44 -4.41 13.38
N ARG A 328 15.56 -5.72 13.70
CA ARG A 328 15.40 -6.22 15.08
C ARG A 328 16.40 -5.57 16.03
N ARG A 329 17.66 -5.41 15.63
CA ARG A 329 18.67 -4.73 16.46
C ARG A 329 18.32 -3.27 16.72
N LEU A 330 17.74 -2.57 15.74
CA LEU A 330 17.34 -1.17 15.85
C LEU A 330 16.09 -0.96 16.71
N PHE A 331 15.11 -1.86 16.62
CA PHE A 331 13.81 -1.72 17.28
C PHE A 331 13.63 -2.58 18.54
N GLY A 332 14.53 -3.52 18.80
CA GLY A 332 14.50 -4.43 19.94
C GLY A 332 13.51 -5.59 19.78
N ASP A 333 13.24 -6.27 20.91
CA ASP A 333 12.41 -7.49 20.95
C ASP A 333 10.93 -7.25 20.60
N GLU A 334 10.48 -6.00 20.63
CA GLU A 334 9.11 -5.62 20.23
C GLU A 334 8.95 -5.40 18.72
N PHE A 335 10.01 -5.63 17.93
CA PHE A 335 9.96 -5.47 16.47
C PHE A 335 8.88 -6.36 15.86
N HIS A 336 7.94 -5.73 15.18
CA HIS A 336 6.84 -6.37 14.49
C HIS A 336 6.47 -5.55 13.25
N LEU A 337 6.22 -6.22 12.13
CA LEU A 337 5.79 -5.59 10.89
C LEU A 337 4.39 -6.05 10.48
N PHE A 338 3.53 -5.09 10.15
CA PHE A 338 2.30 -5.38 9.43
C PHE A 338 2.53 -5.32 7.93
N LEU A 339 2.20 -6.39 7.21
CA LEU A 339 2.18 -6.42 5.76
C LEU A 339 0.75 -6.17 5.29
N VAL A 340 0.50 -4.97 4.77
CA VAL A 340 -0.79 -4.57 4.23
C VAL A 340 -0.83 -4.86 2.74
N ILE A 341 -1.83 -5.62 2.29
CA ILE A 341 -2.15 -5.81 0.86
C ILE A 341 -3.52 -5.16 0.62
N ASP A 342 -3.53 -3.93 0.10
CA ASP A 342 -4.76 -3.20 -0.21
C ASP A 342 -5.28 -3.53 -1.62
N GLU A 343 -6.61 -3.44 -1.79
CA GLU A 343 -7.34 -3.76 -3.02
C GLU A 343 -6.98 -5.13 -3.62
N ALA A 344 -6.87 -6.14 -2.74
CA ALA A 344 -6.42 -7.48 -3.09
C ALA A 344 -7.34 -8.22 -4.07
N GLN A 345 -8.61 -7.81 -4.25
CA GLN A 345 -9.51 -8.42 -5.24
C GLN A 345 -8.91 -8.38 -6.66
N VAL A 346 -8.12 -7.33 -6.97
CA VAL A 346 -7.54 -7.16 -8.31
C VAL A 346 -6.54 -8.26 -8.65
N ILE A 347 -5.91 -8.86 -7.64
CA ILE A 347 -4.99 -9.97 -7.80
C ILE A 347 -5.72 -11.20 -8.36
N PHE A 348 -6.94 -11.47 -7.89
CA PHE A 348 -7.74 -12.61 -8.35
C PHE A 348 -8.40 -12.38 -9.69
N ASP A 349 -8.78 -11.13 -9.96
CA ASP A 349 -9.42 -10.72 -11.21
C ASP A 349 -8.44 -10.71 -12.40
N ASN A 350 -7.14 -10.88 -12.17
CA ASN A 350 -6.13 -10.99 -13.22
C ASN A 350 -6.21 -12.38 -13.90
N PRO A 351 -6.71 -12.48 -15.14
CA PRO A 351 -6.96 -13.77 -15.79
C PRO A 351 -5.66 -14.52 -16.10
N HIS A 352 -4.57 -13.83 -16.42
CA HIS A 352 -3.29 -14.45 -16.76
C HIS A 352 -2.68 -15.16 -15.56
N ILE A 353 -2.61 -14.44 -14.45
CA ILE A 353 -2.11 -14.99 -13.20
C ILE A 353 -2.99 -16.15 -12.78
N ALA A 354 -4.29 -15.95 -12.78
CA ALA A 354 -5.18 -16.84 -12.11
C ALA A 354 -5.49 -18.13 -12.89
N LEU A 355 -5.33 -18.15 -14.23
CA LEU A 355 -5.23 -19.39 -15.01
C LEU A 355 -4.00 -20.22 -14.66
N GLY A 356 -2.89 -19.59 -14.29
CA GLY A 356 -1.64 -20.26 -13.89
C GLY A 356 -1.71 -20.97 -12.54
N TYR A 357 -2.79 -20.79 -11.77
CA TYR A 357 -3.00 -21.39 -10.45
C TYR A 357 -4.26 -22.24 -10.36
N ARG A 358 -4.78 -22.72 -11.49
CA ARG A 358 -5.94 -23.61 -11.48
C ARG A 358 -5.52 -25.03 -11.14
N ASP A 359 -6.12 -25.63 -10.11
CA ASP A 359 -5.95 -27.05 -9.78
C ASP A 359 -7.20 -27.86 -10.22
N ALA A 360 -7.22 -29.15 -9.90
CA ALA A 360 -8.32 -30.05 -10.25
C ALA A 360 -9.62 -29.76 -9.49
N ASP A 361 -9.53 -29.13 -8.31
CA ASP A 361 -10.66 -28.79 -7.44
C ASP A 361 -11.17 -27.36 -7.69
N GLY A 362 -10.44 -26.55 -8.48
CA GLY A 362 -10.87 -25.25 -8.95
C GLY A 362 -9.74 -24.19 -8.91
N TYR A 363 -10.08 -23.00 -8.43
CA TYR A 363 -9.17 -21.87 -8.35
C TYR A 363 -8.37 -21.94 -7.05
N TYR A 364 -7.07 -22.21 -7.12
CA TYR A 364 -6.18 -22.05 -5.98
C TYR A 364 -5.99 -20.54 -5.77
N PRO A 365 -6.35 -19.97 -4.60
CA PRO A 365 -6.35 -18.52 -4.42
C PRO A 365 -4.91 -17.99 -4.46
N VAL A 366 -4.52 -17.35 -5.56
CA VAL A 366 -3.20 -16.71 -5.73
C VAL A 366 -2.83 -15.82 -4.57
N LEU A 367 -3.81 -15.11 -4.00
CA LEU A 367 -3.60 -14.29 -2.81
C LEU A 367 -3.05 -15.09 -1.62
N ARG A 368 -3.54 -16.32 -1.40
CA ARG A 368 -3.02 -17.16 -0.32
C ARG A 368 -1.53 -17.43 -0.53
N GLU A 369 -1.15 -17.74 -1.76
CA GLU A 369 0.25 -18.02 -2.08
C GLU A 369 1.10 -16.78 -1.98
N ILE A 370 0.58 -15.60 -2.34
CA ILE A 370 1.28 -14.33 -2.10
C ILE A 370 1.50 -14.11 -0.59
N VAL A 371 0.46 -14.28 0.22
CA VAL A 371 0.55 -14.13 1.69
C VAL A 371 1.53 -15.14 2.27
N ASP A 372 1.42 -16.41 1.90
CA ASP A 372 2.29 -17.48 2.38
C ASP A 372 3.75 -17.27 1.92
N ALA A 373 3.98 -16.85 0.69
CA ALA A 373 5.31 -16.56 0.15
C ALA A 373 5.99 -15.42 0.91
N LEU A 374 5.28 -14.32 1.11
CA LEU A 374 5.80 -13.18 1.87
C LEU A 374 6.02 -13.56 3.33
N PHE A 375 5.12 -14.34 3.93
CA PHE A 375 5.22 -14.73 5.34
C PHE A 375 6.42 -15.65 5.62
N ARG A 376 6.80 -16.52 4.68
CA ARG A 376 7.94 -17.46 4.84
C ARG A 376 9.27 -16.77 5.11
N GLU A 377 9.43 -15.52 4.69
CA GLU A 377 10.66 -14.75 4.89
C GLU A 377 10.78 -14.18 6.32
N PHE A 378 9.70 -14.24 7.11
CA PHE A 378 9.67 -13.76 8.50
C PHE A 378 9.71 -14.94 9.49
N ARG A 379 10.34 -14.75 10.64
CA ARG A 379 10.19 -15.72 11.74
C ARG A 379 8.90 -15.36 12.48
N SER A 380 8.01 -16.32 12.71
CA SER A 380 6.87 -16.08 13.60
C SER A 380 7.39 -15.74 15.01
N PRO A 381 6.95 -14.65 15.68
CA PRO A 381 5.77 -13.79 15.43
C PRO A 381 6.04 -12.41 14.77
N GLU A 382 7.13 -12.23 14.03
CA GLU A 382 7.61 -10.91 13.59
C GLU A 382 6.74 -10.18 12.56
N ALA A 383 5.76 -10.89 11.97
CA ALA A 383 4.89 -10.32 10.95
C ALA A 383 3.43 -10.77 11.07
N SER A 384 2.55 -9.81 10.77
CA SER A 384 1.10 -9.99 10.64
C SER A 384 0.63 -9.42 9.30
N PHE A 385 -0.50 -9.90 8.79
CA PHE A 385 -1.03 -9.45 7.50
C PHE A 385 -2.35 -8.72 7.69
N VAL A 386 -2.55 -7.68 6.90
CA VAL A 386 -3.85 -7.01 6.75
C VAL A 386 -4.17 -6.95 5.28
N THR A 387 -5.09 -7.79 4.83
CA THR A 387 -5.48 -7.85 3.43
C THR A 387 -6.86 -7.24 3.25
N SER A 388 -6.92 -6.17 2.46
CA SER A 388 -8.14 -5.42 2.19
C SER A 388 -8.70 -5.78 0.82
N GLY A 389 -10.02 -5.90 0.69
CA GLY A 389 -10.65 -6.07 -0.61
C GLY A 389 -12.18 -6.07 -0.59
N THR A 390 -12.80 -6.11 -1.78
CA THR A 390 -14.26 -6.21 -1.91
C THR A 390 -14.77 -7.65 -1.90
N ASN A 391 -13.96 -8.59 -2.42
CA ASN A 391 -14.29 -10.00 -2.50
C ASN A 391 -13.06 -10.84 -2.14
N ILE A 392 -13.02 -11.40 -0.93
CA ILE A 392 -11.96 -12.33 -0.51
C ILE A 392 -12.65 -13.59 0.03
N PRO A 393 -12.58 -14.73 -0.69
CA PRO A 393 -13.32 -15.92 -0.32
C PRO A 393 -12.73 -16.59 0.93
N LYS A 394 -13.54 -16.75 1.98
CA LYS A 394 -13.13 -17.43 3.23
C LYS A 394 -12.62 -18.84 2.97
N SER A 395 -13.29 -19.58 2.10
CA SER A 395 -12.97 -20.98 1.75
C SER A 395 -11.53 -21.17 1.25
N GLY A 396 -10.93 -20.15 0.64
CA GLY A 396 -9.54 -20.19 0.20
C GLY A 396 -8.53 -20.29 1.35
N PHE A 397 -8.94 -19.90 2.55
CA PHE A 397 -8.06 -19.66 3.71
C PHE A 397 -8.43 -20.51 4.93
N THR A 398 -9.52 -21.28 4.89
CA THR A 398 -9.96 -22.14 6.02
C THR A 398 -9.12 -23.40 6.16
N ASN A 399 -8.52 -23.89 5.07
CA ASN A 399 -7.74 -25.13 5.06
C ASN A 399 -6.22 -24.90 5.06
N SER A 400 -5.75 -23.67 5.29
CA SER A 400 -4.30 -23.41 5.33
C SER A 400 -3.70 -23.78 6.68
N PRO A 401 -2.38 -24.06 6.76
CA PRO A 401 -1.69 -24.29 8.04
C PRO A 401 -1.87 -23.15 9.04
N ASN A 402 -2.08 -21.92 8.53
CA ASN A 402 -2.26 -20.70 9.30
C ASN A 402 -3.73 -20.32 9.53
N ALA A 403 -4.69 -21.21 9.25
CA ALA A 403 -6.12 -20.91 9.35
C ALA A 403 -6.54 -20.36 10.74
N HIS A 404 -5.92 -20.83 11.82
CA HIS A 404 -6.16 -20.36 13.19
C HIS A 404 -5.72 -18.89 13.45
N ARG A 405 -4.89 -18.33 12.58
CA ARG A 405 -4.43 -16.94 12.61
C ARG A 405 -5.34 -16.03 11.78
N HIS A 406 -6.15 -16.59 10.89
CA HIS A 406 -6.99 -15.81 10.00
C HIS A 406 -8.23 -15.27 10.71
N GLN A 407 -8.52 -14.00 10.50
CA GLN A 407 -9.77 -13.37 10.94
C GLN A 407 -10.35 -12.50 9.84
N TRP A 408 -11.67 -12.32 9.87
CA TRP A 408 -12.39 -11.46 8.93
C TRP A 408 -13.05 -10.31 9.68
N CYS A 409 -12.97 -9.13 9.09
CA CYS A 409 -13.60 -7.93 9.60
C CYS A 409 -14.23 -7.17 8.43
N SER A 410 -15.41 -6.62 8.63
CA SER A 410 -16.07 -5.69 7.68
C SER A 410 -16.39 -4.33 8.27
N GLY A 411 -16.03 -4.11 9.53
CA GLY A 411 -16.38 -2.93 10.31
C GLY A 411 -15.62 -1.68 9.90
N THR A 412 -15.97 -1.10 8.75
CA THR A 412 -15.34 0.13 8.24
C THR A 412 -16.05 1.41 8.67
N GLY A 413 -17.29 1.27 9.17
CA GLY A 413 -18.20 2.40 9.41
C GLY A 413 -18.75 3.01 8.12
N ALA A 414 -19.63 3.99 8.31
CA ALA A 414 -20.29 4.75 7.25
C ALA A 414 -20.94 6.01 7.86
N PHE A 415 -21.39 6.89 6.99
CA PHE A 415 -22.23 8.03 7.34
C PHE A 415 -23.70 7.60 7.42
N ASP A 416 -24.04 6.87 8.49
CA ASP A 416 -25.40 6.37 8.77
C ASP A 416 -26.15 7.25 9.77
N ASN A 417 -25.48 8.26 10.32
CA ASN A 417 -26.03 9.24 11.24
C ASN A 417 -25.80 10.65 10.67
N GLU A 418 -26.87 11.45 10.61
CA GLU A 418 -26.86 12.79 10.02
C GLU A 418 -25.90 13.73 10.75
N ASP A 419 -25.89 13.71 12.09
CA ASP A 419 -25.02 14.57 12.89
C ASP A 419 -23.54 14.27 12.62
N ARG A 420 -23.17 13.00 12.53
CA ARG A 420 -21.79 12.58 12.21
C ARG A 420 -21.38 12.95 10.79
N HIS A 421 -22.28 12.80 9.82
CA HIS A 421 -22.03 13.23 8.44
C HIS A 421 -21.87 14.75 8.36
N ARG A 422 -22.76 15.48 9.02
CA ARG A 422 -22.71 16.94 9.13
C ARG A 422 -21.41 17.40 9.78
N GLU A 423 -21.02 16.81 10.91
CA GLU A 423 -19.75 17.12 11.59
C GLU A 423 -18.57 16.92 10.64
N TYR A 424 -18.57 15.83 9.86
CA TYR A 424 -17.53 15.56 8.88
C TYR A 424 -17.47 16.63 7.77
N VAL A 425 -18.60 16.96 7.15
CA VAL A 425 -18.67 17.96 6.06
C VAL A 425 -18.26 19.35 6.56
N LEU A 426 -18.65 19.72 7.80
CA LEU A 426 -18.29 21.00 8.41
C LEU A 426 -16.78 21.20 8.57
N ARG A 427 -15.99 20.12 8.60
CA ARG A 427 -14.51 20.23 8.64
C ARG A 427 -13.92 20.81 7.36
N TYR A 428 -14.70 20.90 6.27
CA TYR A 428 -14.24 21.41 4.97
C TYR A 428 -14.85 22.75 4.61
N LEU A 429 -16.07 23.05 5.07
CA LEU A 429 -16.77 24.28 4.69
C LEU A 429 -16.18 25.52 5.39
N PRO A 430 -16.13 26.68 4.72
CA PRO A 430 -15.85 27.94 5.40
C PRO A 430 -16.91 28.20 6.49
N PRO A 431 -16.54 28.58 7.73
CA PRO A 431 -17.49 28.77 8.83
C PRO A 431 -18.66 29.71 8.49
N ASN A 432 -18.35 30.87 7.90
CA ASN A 432 -19.36 31.85 7.49
C ASN A 432 -20.33 31.29 6.43
N TYR A 433 -19.85 30.42 5.54
CA TYR A 433 -20.71 29.77 4.56
C TYR A 433 -21.58 28.72 5.22
N ALA A 434 -21.00 27.88 6.09
CA ALA A 434 -21.71 26.84 6.80
C ALA A 434 -22.88 27.40 7.63
N GLU A 435 -22.74 28.57 8.24
CA GLU A 435 -23.78 29.23 9.03
C GLU A 435 -24.87 29.90 8.18
N SER A 436 -24.60 30.15 6.89
CA SER A 436 -25.57 30.79 5.99
C SER A 436 -26.74 29.87 5.62
N PRO A 437 -27.90 30.43 5.17
CA PRO A 437 -29.01 29.62 4.67
C PRO A 437 -28.62 28.66 3.54
N ALA A 438 -27.75 29.11 2.63
CA ALA A 438 -27.24 28.29 1.53
C ALA A 438 -26.36 27.13 2.04
N GLY A 439 -25.49 27.38 3.03
CA GLY A 439 -24.66 26.34 3.62
C GLY A 439 -25.47 25.31 4.42
N GLN A 440 -26.48 25.75 5.17
CA GLN A 440 -27.40 24.83 5.87
C GLN A 440 -28.19 23.96 4.89
N ALA A 441 -28.67 24.55 3.79
CA ALA A 441 -29.32 23.79 2.73
C ALA A 441 -28.35 22.79 2.07
N LEU A 442 -27.09 23.17 1.82
CA LEU A 442 -26.09 22.27 1.26
C LEU A 442 -25.82 21.08 2.19
N LEU A 443 -25.69 21.31 3.51
CA LEU A 443 -25.48 20.24 4.49
C LEU A 443 -26.64 19.22 4.45
N GLN A 444 -27.87 19.71 4.38
CA GLN A 444 -29.06 18.86 4.28
C GLN A 444 -29.07 18.05 2.97
N LEU A 445 -28.76 18.68 1.84
CA LEU A 445 -28.70 18.00 0.54
C LEU A 445 -27.54 17.01 0.46
N ALA A 446 -26.37 17.37 0.99
CA ALA A 446 -25.22 16.49 1.05
C ALA A 446 -25.51 15.24 1.89
N TRP A 447 -26.25 15.36 3.00
CA TRP A 447 -26.74 14.19 3.73
C TRP A 447 -27.72 13.37 2.88
N GLY A 448 -28.71 14.02 2.29
CA GLY A 448 -29.73 13.39 1.45
C GLY A 448 -29.16 12.63 0.25
N TRP A 449 -28.04 13.08 -0.30
CA TRP A 449 -27.41 12.50 -1.48
C TRP A 449 -26.18 11.64 -1.17
N CYS A 450 -25.29 12.07 -0.27
CA CYS A 450 -23.95 11.51 -0.10
C CYS A 450 -23.77 10.61 1.14
N ARG A 451 -24.83 10.35 1.91
CA ARG A 451 -24.77 9.43 3.06
C ARG A 451 -24.44 7.98 2.66
N GLY A 452 -24.00 7.20 3.64
CA GLY A 452 -23.51 5.84 3.43
C GLY A 452 -21.99 5.78 3.35
N ARG A 453 -21.42 5.17 2.30
CA ARG A 453 -19.96 4.98 2.18
C ARG A 453 -19.20 6.30 2.09
N HIS A 454 -18.06 6.35 2.79
CA HIS A 454 -17.22 7.54 2.91
C HIS A 454 -16.82 8.14 1.55
N ARG A 455 -16.48 7.31 0.56
CA ARG A 455 -15.96 7.77 -0.75
C ARG A 455 -16.87 8.79 -1.45
N ILE A 456 -18.19 8.66 -1.34
CA ILE A 456 -19.12 9.58 -2.01
C ILE A 456 -18.95 10.99 -1.43
N THR A 457 -19.04 11.10 -0.10
CA THR A 457 -18.85 12.36 0.61
C THR A 457 -17.44 12.91 0.41
N ASP A 458 -16.40 12.07 0.52
CA ASP A 458 -15.00 12.49 0.34
C ASP A 458 -14.72 13.04 -1.05
N SER A 459 -15.21 12.35 -2.08
CA SER A 459 -15.04 12.75 -3.48
C SER A 459 -15.77 14.06 -3.77
N PHE A 460 -16.95 14.26 -3.18
CA PHE A 460 -17.65 15.54 -3.25
C PHE A 460 -16.88 16.66 -2.53
N MET A 461 -16.34 16.42 -1.32
CA MET A 461 -15.52 17.39 -0.60
C MET A 461 -14.25 17.77 -1.37
N GLY A 462 -13.62 16.80 -2.04
CA GLY A 462 -12.47 17.06 -2.93
C GLY A 462 -12.85 17.95 -4.12
N THR A 463 -14.03 17.73 -4.69
CA THR A 463 -14.57 18.56 -5.78
C THR A 463 -14.86 19.98 -5.31
N LEU A 464 -15.53 20.15 -4.16
CA LEU A 464 -15.80 21.46 -3.55
C LEU A 464 -14.51 22.24 -3.25
N THR A 465 -13.52 21.57 -2.65
CA THR A 465 -12.24 22.19 -2.29
C THR A 465 -11.49 22.65 -3.53
N ARG A 466 -11.53 21.88 -4.63
CA ARG A 466 -10.90 22.26 -5.89
C ARG A 466 -11.61 23.42 -6.59
N ASP A 467 -12.94 23.47 -6.50
CA ASP A 467 -13.72 24.61 -7.02
C ASP A 467 -13.66 25.84 -6.12
N GLY A 468 -13.09 25.73 -4.92
CA GLY A 468 -13.02 26.81 -3.94
C GLY A 468 -14.40 27.31 -3.54
N PHE A 469 -15.36 26.39 -3.42
CA PHE A 469 -16.70 26.65 -2.91
C PHE A 469 -17.49 27.73 -3.70
N HIS A 470 -17.24 27.92 -5.00
CA HIS A 470 -17.93 28.95 -5.78
C HIS A 470 -19.39 28.60 -6.08
N SER A 471 -19.64 27.32 -6.40
CA SER A 471 -20.97 26.85 -6.80
C SER A 471 -21.36 25.53 -6.11
N PRO A 472 -21.44 25.48 -4.76
CA PRO A 472 -21.57 24.22 -4.05
C PRO A 472 -22.83 23.40 -4.39
N HIS A 473 -23.98 24.06 -4.62
CA HIS A 473 -25.24 23.39 -4.96
C HIS A 473 -25.23 22.87 -6.40
N THR A 474 -24.76 23.69 -7.35
CA THR A 474 -24.61 23.28 -8.75
C THR A 474 -23.62 22.12 -8.87
N LEU A 475 -22.51 22.16 -8.12
CA LEU A 475 -21.53 21.08 -8.09
C LEU A 475 -22.10 19.79 -7.52
N LEU A 476 -22.93 19.86 -6.46
CA LEU A 476 -23.58 18.66 -5.93
C LEU A 476 -24.49 18.03 -6.98
N ASN A 477 -25.31 18.84 -7.66
CA ASN A 477 -26.21 18.35 -8.70
C ASN A 477 -25.45 17.72 -9.87
N ASP A 478 -24.42 18.40 -10.37
CA ASP A 478 -23.61 17.88 -11.47
C ASP A 478 -22.78 16.66 -11.03
N TYR A 479 -22.38 16.57 -9.75
CA TYR A 479 -21.69 15.41 -9.18
C TYR A 479 -22.60 14.18 -9.20
N ILE A 480 -23.85 14.33 -8.74
CA ILE A 480 -24.84 13.26 -8.74
C ILE A 480 -25.23 12.88 -10.18
N GLU A 481 -25.38 13.86 -11.08
CA GLU A 481 -25.62 13.60 -12.50
C GLU A 481 -24.47 12.84 -13.15
N ALA A 482 -23.22 13.21 -12.85
CA ALA A 482 -22.05 12.49 -13.36
C ALA A 482 -22.01 11.04 -12.86
N ALA A 483 -22.34 10.80 -11.57
CA ALA A 483 -22.31 9.48 -10.96
C ALA A 483 -23.47 8.56 -11.42
N THR A 484 -24.68 9.11 -11.59
CA THR A 484 -25.92 8.34 -11.74
C THR A 484 -26.63 8.54 -13.08
N GLY A 485 -26.30 9.61 -13.81
CA GLY A 485 -27.04 10.08 -14.97
C GLY A 485 -28.37 10.78 -14.63
N TYR A 486 -28.71 10.96 -13.35
CA TYR A 486 -29.88 11.71 -12.90
C TYR A 486 -29.45 13.08 -12.39
N ARG A 487 -30.08 14.15 -12.89
CA ARG A 487 -29.84 15.53 -12.42
C ARG A 487 -30.86 15.86 -11.31
N PRO A 488 -30.41 16.04 -10.05
CA PRO A 488 -31.29 16.52 -8.99
C PRO A 488 -31.84 17.91 -9.31
N ARG A 489 -33.04 18.20 -8.78
CA ARG A 489 -33.73 19.48 -8.96
C ARG A 489 -33.99 20.19 -7.63
N ASP A 490 -33.24 19.82 -6.61
CA ASP A 490 -33.41 20.37 -5.27
C ASP A 490 -32.91 21.82 -5.22
N ARG A 491 -33.62 22.67 -4.48
CA ARG A 491 -33.24 24.06 -4.14
C ARG A 491 -32.79 24.94 -5.33
N PRO A 492 -33.62 25.12 -6.37
CA PRO A 492 -33.28 25.94 -7.54
C PRO A 492 -32.94 27.40 -7.20
N GLU A 493 -33.43 27.91 -6.07
CA GLU A 493 -33.14 29.24 -5.57
C GLU A 493 -31.63 29.49 -5.40
N PHE A 494 -30.88 28.55 -4.83
CA PHE A 494 -29.43 28.74 -4.61
C PHE A 494 -28.62 28.55 -5.89
N ILE A 495 -29.06 27.67 -6.80
CA ILE A 495 -28.38 27.42 -8.08
C ILE A 495 -28.41 28.67 -8.96
N THR A 496 -29.52 29.41 -8.94
CA THR A 496 -29.69 30.60 -9.78
C THR A 496 -28.77 31.75 -9.36
N GLU A 497 -28.40 31.79 -8.07
CA GLU A 497 -27.50 32.78 -7.49
C GLU A 497 -26.01 32.41 -7.62
N GLU A 498 -25.72 31.14 -7.91
CA GLU A 498 -24.36 30.64 -8.05
C GLU A 498 -23.70 31.03 -9.38
N LYS A 499 -22.36 31.08 -9.36
CA LYS A 499 -21.58 31.31 -10.58
C LYS A 499 -21.50 30.04 -11.43
N ALA A 500 -21.09 30.18 -12.68
CA ALA A 500 -20.76 29.01 -13.50
C ALA A 500 -19.60 28.22 -12.87
N ILE A 501 -19.74 26.89 -12.86
CA ILE A 501 -18.70 25.97 -12.37
C ILE A 501 -17.43 26.15 -13.20
N ARG A 502 -16.29 26.16 -12.51
CA ARG A 502 -14.97 26.29 -13.15
C ARG A 502 -14.24 24.95 -13.28
N GLU A 503 -14.65 23.96 -12.49
CA GLU A 503 -13.97 22.68 -12.38
C GLU A 503 -14.66 21.56 -13.13
N ARG A 504 -13.86 20.68 -13.75
CA ARG A 504 -14.36 19.45 -14.35
C ARG A 504 -14.65 18.43 -13.26
N ILE A 505 -15.88 17.95 -13.17
CA ILE A 505 -16.23 16.87 -12.25
C ILE A 505 -15.56 15.58 -12.72
N MET A 506 -14.77 14.99 -11.84
CA MET A 506 -14.04 13.75 -12.08
C MET A 506 -14.62 12.71 -11.14
N VAL A 507 -15.72 12.09 -11.58
CA VAL A 507 -16.43 11.05 -10.84
C VAL A 507 -16.64 9.88 -11.79
N SER A 508 -16.22 8.70 -11.35
CA SER A 508 -16.53 7.46 -12.06
C SER A 508 -18.03 7.20 -11.98
N ARG A 509 -18.65 6.91 -13.13
CA ARG A 509 -20.03 6.42 -13.15
C ARG A 509 -20.16 5.15 -12.33
N ILE A 510 -21.29 5.02 -11.65
CA ILE A 510 -21.64 3.76 -10.97
C ILE A 510 -21.88 2.70 -12.06
N PRO A 511 -21.23 1.53 -11.99
CA PRO A 511 -21.24 0.53 -13.06
C PRO A 511 -22.56 -0.27 -13.08
N CYS A 512 -23.66 0.39 -13.42
CA CYS A 512 -24.98 -0.25 -13.45
C CYS A 512 -25.19 -1.19 -14.64
N GLU A 513 -24.29 -1.19 -15.61
CA GLU A 513 -24.29 -2.15 -16.71
C GLU A 513 -24.22 -3.60 -16.21
N LEU A 514 -23.65 -3.82 -15.02
CA LEU A 514 -23.61 -5.12 -14.35
C LEU A 514 -25.02 -5.68 -14.05
N LEU A 515 -26.02 -4.81 -13.85
CA LEU A 515 -27.39 -5.25 -13.55
C LEU A 515 -28.09 -5.90 -14.75
N ALA A 516 -27.62 -5.61 -15.97
CA ALA A 516 -28.17 -6.20 -17.20
C ALA A 516 -27.59 -7.60 -17.49
N LEU A 517 -26.54 -8.03 -16.77
CA LEU A 517 -25.90 -9.33 -17.02
C LEU A 517 -26.77 -10.48 -16.48
N PRO A 518 -26.91 -11.60 -17.21
CA PRO A 518 -27.68 -12.76 -16.76
C PRO A 518 -27.22 -13.33 -15.41
N THR A 519 -25.95 -13.17 -15.07
CA THR A 519 -25.35 -13.59 -13.79
C THR A 519 -25.85 -12.78 -12.59
N HIS A 520 -26.51 -11.64 -12.81
CA HIS A 520 -26.94 -10.71 -11.76
C HIS A 520 -28.47 -10.54 -11.66
N VAL A 521 -29.27 -11.43 -12.25
CA VAL A 521 -30.75 -11.37 -12.18
C VAL A 521 -31.27 -11.28 -10.74
N LYS A 522 -30.68 -12.04 -9.80
CA LYS A 522 -31.07 -11.99 -8.37
C LYS A 522 -30.77 -10.63 -7.74
N LEU A 523 -29.64 -10.01 -8.10
CA LEU A 523 -29.28 -8.67 -7.64
C LEU A 523 -30.27 -7.62 -8.19
N ALA A 524 -30.56 -7.66 -9.49
CA ALA A 524 -31.52 -6.76 -10.13
C ALA A 524 -32.92 -6.88 -9.51
N SER A 525 -33.40 -8.11 -9.25
CA SER A 525 -34.67 -8.35 -8.57
C SER A 525 -34.67 -7.76 -7.15
N THR A 526 -33.59 -7.99 -6.39
CA THR A 526 -33.48 -7.48 -5.02
C THR A 526 -33.47 -5.95 -4.99
N LEU A 527 -32.73 -5.31 -5.90
CA LEU A 527 -32.70 -3.85 -6.02
C LEU A 527 -34.07 -3.29 -6.43
N ARG A 528 -34.81 -3.98 -7.30
CA ARG A 528 -36.19 -3.59 -7.64
C ARG A 528 -37.09 -3.64 -6.40
N ASP A 529 -37.00 -4.69 -5.60
CA ASP A 529 -37.79 -4.82 -4.37
C ASP A 529 -37.44 -3.72 -3.36
N VAL A 530 -36.14 -3.40 -3.23
CA VAL A 530 -35.66 -2.28 -2.40
C VAL A 530 -36.23 -0.95 -2.91
N LEU A 531 -36.17 -0.69 -4.22
CA LEU A 531 -36.69 0.55 -4.81
C LEU A 531 -38.21 0.69 -4.61
N ILE A 532 -38.97 -0.39 -4.79
CA ILE A 532 -40.41 -0.41 -4.50
C ILE A 532 -40.65 -0.13 -3.02
N HIS A 533 -39.87 -0.72 -2.12
CA HIS A 533 -39.97 -0.47 -0.69
C HIS A 533 -39.75 1.01 -0.35
N TYR A 534 -38.71 1.64 -0.91
CA TYR A 534 -38.46 3.07 -0.73
C TYR A 534 -39.62 3.93 -1.24
N ALA A 535 -40.14 3.61 -2.43
CA ALA A 535 -41.23 4.36 -3.04
C ALA A 535 -42.55 4.27 -2.24
N VAL A 536 -42.82 3.11 -1.62
CA VAL A 536 -44.08 2.85 -0.91
C VAL A 536 -43.99 3.23 0.57
N ALA A 537 -42.91 2.88 1.24
CA ALA A 537 -42.80 2.98 2.70
C ALA A 537 -42.05 4.23 3.17
N ALA A 538 -41.43 5.00 2.27
CA ALA A 538 -40.59 6.17 2.58
C ALA A 538 -39.55 5.90 3.69
N SER A 539 -39.13 4.65 3.85
CA SER A 539 -38.25 4.18 4.91
C SER A 539 -37.27 3.14 4.38
N HIS A 540 -36.21 2.89 5.15
CA HIS A 540 -35.15 1.96 4.74
C HIS A 540 -35.62 0.51 4.89
N PRO A 541 -35.35 -0.35 3.88
CA PRO A 541 -35.59 -1.77 4.03
C PRO A 541 -34.76 -2.31 5.18
N ARG A 542 -35.25 -3.37 5.82
CA ARG A 542 -34.48 -4.08 6.85
C ARG A 542 -33.18 -4.62 6.25
N PRO A 543 -32.10 -4.70 7.04
CA PRO A 543 -30.86 -5.34 6.60
C PRO A 543 -31.12 -6.77 6.12
N PHE A 544 -30.43 -7.15 5.05
CA PHE A 544 -30.43 -8.48 4.47
C PHE A 544 -29.37 -9.37 5.13
N THR A 545 -29.50 -10.68 5.01
CA THR A 545 -28.54 -11.65 5.57
C THR A 545 -27.28 -11.78 4.70
N ALA A 546 -26.20 -12.31 5.30
CA ALA A 546 -24.88 -12.52 4.69
C ALA A 546 -24.86 -13.34 3.38
N ASP A 547 -25.89 -14.13 3.10
CA ASP A 547 -26.04 -14.90 1.86
C ASP A 547 -26.08 -14.00 0.61
N GLN A 548 -26.17 -12.69 0.80
CA GLN A 548 -26.08 -11.65 -0.22
C GLN A 548 -24.69 -11.03 -0.35
N THR A 549 -23.62 -11.74 0.03
CA THR A 549 -22.22 -11.27 -0.13
C THR A 549 -21.93 -10.82 -1.57
N SER A 550 -22.52 -11.48 -2.57
CA SER A 550 -22.40 -11.09 -3.98
C SER A 550 -22.82 -9.65 -4.27
N MET A 551 -23.69 -9.06 -3.43
CA MET A 551 -24.18 -7.71 -3.61
C MET A 551 -23.20 -6.65 -3.07
N VAL A 552 -22.38 -7.04 -2.08
CA VAL A 552 -21.25 -6.23 -1.60
C VAL A 552 -20.12 -6.24 -2.62
N THR A 553 -19.85 -7.40 -3.22
CA THR A 553 -18.80 -7.55 -4.23
C THR A 553 -19.11 -6.78 -5.50
N THR A 554 -20.38 -6.69 -5.92
CA THR A 554 -20.82 -5.85 -7.04
C THR A 554 -20.88 -4.35 -6.70
N GLY A 555 -20.66 -3.97 -5.44
CA GLY A 555 -20.61 -2.58 -5.00
C GLY A 555 -21.97 -1.92 -4.77
N PHE A 556 -23.10 -2.64 -4.89
CA PHE A 556 -24.44 -2.06 -4.66
C PHE A 556 -24.87 -2.08 -3.20
N GLY A 557 -24.42 -3.10 -2.44
CA GLY A 557 -24.65 -3.18 -1.00
C GLY A 557 -23.34 -3.03 -0.21
N ARG A 558 -23.46 -2.89 1.11
CA ARG A 558 -22.33 -2.87 2.04
C ARG A 558 -22.64 -3.64 3.32
N PHE A 559 -21.62 -4.15 3.98
CA PHE A 559 -21.77 -4.68 5.34
C PHE A 559 -21.88 -3.53 6.34
N ILE A 560 -22.77 -3.68 7.33
CA ILE A 560 -22.99 -2.70 8.40
C ILE A 560 -22.46 -3.15 9.76
N ASP A 561 -22.14 -4.44 9.91
CA ASP A 561 -21.54 -5.03 11.10
C ASP A 561 -20.12 -5.53 10.80
N GLY A 562 -19.35 -5.81 11.86
CA GLY A 562 -17.99 -6.32 11.73
C GLY A 562 -17.88 -7.80 11.34
N GLN A 563 -18.96 -8.57 11.53
CA GLN A 563 -18.99 -10.03 11.33
C GLN A 563 -19.45 -10.44 9.93
N MET A 564 -19.69 -9.46 9.05
CA MET A 564 -20.22 -9.67 7.69
C MET A 564 -21.59 -10.35 7.69
N SER A 565 -22.42 -10.11 8.72
CA SER A 565 -23.69 -10.81 8.92
C SER A 565 -24.89 -10.10 8.27
N GLN A 566 -24.80 -8.77 8.10
CA GLN A 566 -25.87 -7.91 7.63
C GLN A 566 -25.42 -7.02 6.48
N VAL A 567 -26.23 -6.97 5.42
CA VAL A 567 -26.03 -6.15 4.22
C VAL A 567 -27.16 -5.14 4.06
N VAL A 568 -26.86 -3.91 3.66
CA VAL A 568 -27.87 -2.88 3.36
C VAL A 568 -27.73 -2.30 1.96
N PHE A 569 -28.85 -1.78 1.44
CA PHE A 569 -28.98 -1.05 0.17
C PHE A 569 -29.68 0.27 0.45
N ASP A 570 -28.97 1.19 1.09
CA ASP A 570 -29.58 2.41 1.61
C ASP A 570 -28.93 3.68 1.08
N GLU A 571 -28.05 3.56 0.09
CA GLU A 571 -27.25 4.66 -0.43
C GLU A 571 -27.95 5.32 -1.64
N PRO A 572 -28.41 6.58 -1.54
CA PRO A 572 -29.24 7.23 -2.55
C PRO A 572 -28.62 7.23 -3.95
N VAL A 573 -27.33 7.52 -4.05
CA VAL A 573 -26.60 7.56 -5.34
C VAL A 573 -26.66 6.20 -6.05
N PHE A 574 -26.44 5.10 -5.32
CA PHE A 574 -26.48 3.75 -5.90
C PHE A 574 -27.91 3.31 -6.26
N LEU A 575 -28.90 3.66 -5.44
CA LEU A 575 -30.29 3.32 -5.70
C LEU A 575 -30.82 4.04 -6.94
N ILE A 576 -30.54 5.34 -7.10
CA ILE A 576 -30.95 6.09 -8.29
C ILE A 576 -30.23 5.58 -9.53
N ALA A 577 -28.93 5.30 -9.43
CA ALA A 577 -28.18 4.73 -10.55
C ALA A 577 -28.79 3.37 -10.97
N ALA A 578 -29.15 2.51 -10.01
CA ALA A 578 -29.83 1.25 -10.29
C ALA A 578 -31.21 1.46 -10.93
N ALA A 579 -32.02 2.39 -10.41
CA ALA A 579 -33.36 2.70 -10.92
C ALA A 579 -33.36 3.22 -12.37
N LYS A 580 -32.29 3.86 -12.83
CA LYS A 580 -32.15 4.26 -14.23
C LYS A 580 -31.82 3.10 -15.18
N SER A 581 -31.27 2.01 -14.64
CA SER A 581 -30.78 0.88 -15.43
C SER A 581 -31.73 -0.31 -15.46
N ILE A 582 -32.61 -0.44 -14.46
CA ILE A 582 -33.71 -1.42 -14.39
C ILE A 582 -34.93 -0.85 -15.11
#